data_AF-A0A1E1JZ38-F1
#
_entry.id   AF-A0A1E1JZ38-F1
#
_cell.length_a   1.000
_cell.length_b   1.000
_cell.length_c   1.000
_cell.angle_alpha   90.00
_cell.angle_beta   90.00
_cell.angle_gamma   90.00
#
_symmetry.space_group_name_H-M   'P 1'
#
loop_
_entity.id
_entity.type
_entity.pdbx_description
1 polymer ?
#
loop_
_entity_poly.entity_id
_entity_poly.type
_entity_poly.pdbx_seq_one_letter_code
_entity_poly.pdbx_strand_id
1 'polypeptide(L)'
;MIASAKSTLQTLSLTSSFISSDKESERYKTVSVKIRIHKDLRKTLDFVREVENAGVDFITVHGRMRSTRSSEPVNLDAIKLVKEHARVPIVANGDVFSRADVERIVSETGVDGVMSARGLLEEPGLFARSPTLTTSKNHSAAVGEGSDDDQSQDNRWEVLETFLNNVIRAPIPFKLVVHHISEMVGSDRLQTGRGLIGTLFTKEERAALMECKSFLEVLDLVDGVRGVRRF
;
A
#
# COMPACT_ATOMS: atom_id res chain seq x y z
N MET A 1 -4.67 -17.30 -4.83
CA MET A 1 -5.85 -16.79 -4.10
C MET A 1 -5.39 -16.00 -2.86
N ILE A 2 -6.05 -14.90 -2.47
CA ILE A 2 -5.80 -14.23 -1.19
C ILE A 2 -6.91 -14.66 -0.22
N ALA A 3 -6.62 -15.61 0.66
CA ALA A 3 -7.53 -15.99 1.73
C ALA A 3 -7.32 -15.09 2.95
N SER A 4 -8.40 -14.43 3.40
CA SER A 4 -8.43 -13.68 4.66
C SER A 4 -9.08 -14.54 5.74
N ALA A 5 -8.27 -15.17 6.60
CA ALA A 5 -8.76 -16.12 7.59
C ALA A 5 -9.31 -15.40 8.85
N LYS A 6 -10.50 -15.80 9.29
CA LYS A 6 -11.10 -15.44 10.59
C LYS A 6 -10.48 -16.32 11.69
N SER A 7 -10.14 -15.74 12.84
CA SER A 7 -9.36 -16.38 13.92
C SER A 7 -10.14 -17.39 14.79
N THR A 8 -10.80 -18.38 14.19
CA THR A 8 -11.47 -19.49 14.91
C THR A 8 -10.93 -20.83 14.44
N LEU A 9 -10.82 -21.81 15.34
CA LEU A 9 -10.30 -23.17 15.05
C LEU A 9 -11.01 -23.83 13.85
N GLN A 10 -12.30 -23.55 13.65
CA GLN A 10 -13.10 -24.05 12.53
C GLN A 10 -12.71 -23.41 11.18
N THR A 11 -12.16 -22.19 11.21
CA THR A 11 -11.61 -21.52 10.04
C THR A 11 -10.23 -22.06 9.67
N LEU A 12 -9.53 -22.72 10.61
CA LEU A 12 -8.19 -23.26 10.39
C LEU A 12 -8.21 -24.45 9.42
N SER A 13 -9.02 -25.48 9.71
CA SER A 13 -9.12 -26.66 8.83
C SER A 13 -9.62 -26.29 7.43
N LEU A 14 -10.55 -25.32 7.34
CA LEU A 14 -11.03 -24.80 6.08
C LEU A 14 -9.93 -24.04 5.31
N THR A 15 -9.15 -23.21 5.99
CA THR A 15 -8.05 -22.45 5.35
C THR A 15 -7.01 -23.42 4.77
N SER A 16 -6.61 -24.40 5.56
CA SER A 16 -5.65 -25.43 5.15
C SER A 16 -6.20 -26.26 3.97
N SER A 17 -7.47 -26.67 4.02
CA SER A 17 -8.08 -27.42 2.91
C SER A 17 -8.20 -26.61 1.62
N PHE A 18 -8.49 -25.30 1.71
CA PHE A 18 -8.51 -24.42 0.53
C PHE A 18 -7.12 -24.27 -0.08
N ILE A 19 -6.08 -24.08 0.74
CA ILE A 19 -4.70 -23.96 0.24
C ILE A 19 -4.28 -25.24 -0.49
N SER A 20 -4.51 -26.40 0.13
CA SER A 20 -4.17 -27.69 -0.47
C SER A 20 -4.94 -27.94 -1.77
N SER A 21 -6.26 -27.66 -1.79
CA SER A 21 -7.07 -27.79 -3.00
C SER A 21 -6.60 -26.87 -4.13
N ASP A 22 -6.29 -25.60 -3.83
CA ASP A 22 -5.80 -24.65 -4.84
C ASP A 22 -4.48 -25.13 -5.44
N LYS A 23 -3.55 -25.62 -4.59
CA LYS A 23 -2.25 -26.15 -5.01
C LYS A 23 -2.35 -27.41 -5.88
N GLU A 24 -3.32 -28.28 -5.60
CA GLU A 24 -3.57 -29.48 -6.41
C GLU A 24 -4.20 -29.13 -7.77
N SER A 25 -5.07 -28.12 -7.80
CA SER A 25 -5.83 -27.78 -9.01
C SER A 25 -5.00 -27.11 -10.12
N GLU A 26 -4.00 -26.29 -9.76
CA GLU A 26 -3.27 -25.47 -10.72
C GLU A 26 -1.78 -25.29 -10.35
N ARG A 27 -0.92 -26.10 -10.97
CA ARG A 27 0.52 -26.23 -10.69
C ARG A 27 1.38 -24.94 -10.84
N TYR A 28 0.81 -23.84 -11.31
CA TYR A 28 1.54 -22.59 -11.61
C TYR A 28 1.02 -21.34 -10.87
N LYS A 29 0.04 -21.47 -9.95
CA LYS A 29 -0.48 -20.32 -9.21
C LYS A 29 0.10 -20.26 -7.79
N THR A 30 0.42 -19.04 -7.36
CA THR A 30 0.83 -18.76 -5.98
C THR A 30 -0.38 -18.64 -5.06
N VAL A 31 -0.28 -19.23 -3.87
CA VAL A 31 -1.25 -19.16 -2.79
C VAL A 31 -0.61 -18.44 -1.61
N SER A 32 -1.25 -17.39 -1.10
CA SER A 32 -0.74 -16.60 0.00
C SER A 32 -1.83 -16.36 1.04
N VAL A 33 -1.46 -16.21 2.31
CA VAL A 33 -2.41 -15.81 3.37
C VAL A 33 -2.04 -14.46 3.96
N LYS A 34 -3.05 -13.68 4.33
CA LYS A 34 -2.88 -12.43 5.07
C LYS A 34 -3.50 -12.56 6.46
N ILE A 35 -2.70 -12.30 7.49
CA ILE A 35 -3.11 -12.46 8.89
C ILE A 35 -2.95 -11.19 9.71
N ARG A 36 -3.59 -11.19 10.88
CA ARG A 36 -3.36 -10.25 11.98
C ARG A 36 -2.84 -11.04 13.17
N ILE A 37 -1.95 -10.43 13.96
CA ILE A 37 -1.42 -11.09 15.15
C ILE A 37 -2.51 -11.33 16.21
N HIS A 38 -2.33 -12.39 17.00
CA HIS A 38 -3.16 -12.70 18.15
C HIS A 38 -2.51 -12.16 19.45
N LYS A 39 -3.31 -11.88 20.49
CA LYS A 39 -2.81 -11.38 21.80
C LYS A 39 -1.77 -12.30 22.44
N ASP A 40 -1.92 -13.61 22.22
CA ASP A 40 -0.95 -14.64 22.54
C ASP A 40 -0.24 -15.01 21.23
N LEU A 41 1.02 -14.60 21.11
CA LEU A 41 1.81 -14.79 19.88
C LEU A 41 2.06 -16.26 19.55
N ARG A 42 2.00 -17.17 20.53
CA ARG A 42 2.10 -18.61 20.28
C ARG A 42 1.03 -19.08 19.31
N LYS A 43 -0.20 -18.58 19.47
CA LYS A 43 -1.30 -18.88 18.53
C LYS A 43 -1.08 -18.31 17.12
N THR A 44 -0.33 -17.21 17.02
CA THR A 44 0.08 -16.66 15.71
C THR A 44 1.09 -17.60 15.05
N LEU A 45 2.08 -18.07 15.80
CA LEU A 45 3.08 -19.02 15.31
C LEU A 45 2.48 -20.38 14.97
N ASP A 46 1.54 -20.89 15.78
CA ASP A 46 0.83 -22.14 15.50
C ASP A 46 0.05 -22.03 14.18
N PHE A 47 -0.65 -20.90 13.96
CA PHE A 47 -1.34 -20.63 12.70
C PHE A 47 -0.38 -20.59 11.52
N VAL A 48 0.75 -19.90 11.66
CA VAL A 48 1.79 -19.81 10.61
C VAL A 48 2.28 -21.21 10.22
N ARG A 49 2.61 -22.06 11.20
CA ARG A 49 3.04 -23.45 10.93
C ARG A 49 1.96 -24.26 10.22
N GLU A 50 0.70 -24.05 10.57
CA GLU A 50 -0.40 -24.76 9.94
C GLU A 50 -0.55 -24.41 8.46
N VAL A 51 -0.55 -23.12 8.12
CA VAL A 51 -0.65 -22.69 6.70
C VAL A 51 0.60 -23.02 5.89
N GLU A 52 1.77 -23.06 6.53
CA GLU A 52 3.00 -23.59 5.92
C GLU A 52 2.86 -25.07 5.57
N ASN A 53 2.36 -25.89 6.51
CA ASN A 53 2.13 -27.31 6.27
C ASN A 53 1.06 -27.54 5.19
N ALA A 54 0.11 -26.62 5.03
CA ALA A 54 -0.88 -26.66 3.94
C ALA A 54 -0.28 -26.30 2.57
N GLY A 55 0.92 -25.73 2.52
CA GLY A 55 1.66 -25.40 1.29
C GLY A 55 1.51 -23.95 0.83
N VAL A 56 1.31 -22.99 1.73
CA VAL A 56 1.31 -21.56 1.37
C VAL A 56 2.68 -21.12 0.80
N ASP A 57 2.68 -20.25 -0.20
CA ASP A 57 3.92 -19.74 -0.80
C ASP A 57 4.54 -18.57 -0.03
N PHE A 58 3.71 -17.71 0.56
CA PHE A 58 4.16 -16.61 1.44
C PHE A 58 3.04 -16.11 2.35
N ILE A 59 3.41 -15.43 3.43
CA ILE A 59 2.48 -14.94 4.45
C ILE A 59 2.63 -13.43 4.63
N THR A 60 1.53 -12.69 4.55
CA THR A 60 1.50 -11.27 4.94
C THR A 60 1.02 -11.12 6.38
N VAL A 61 1.82 -10.48 7.24
CA VAL A 61 1.51 -10.28 8.67
C VAL A 61 1.20 -8.82 8.94
N HIS A 62 -0.01 -8.54 9.39
CA HIS A 62 -0.34 -7.25 9.97
C HIS A 62 -0.10 -7.26 11.48
N GLY A 63 0.86 -6.47 11.97
CA GLY A 63 1.30 -6.44 13.37
C GLY A 63 0.31 -5.79 14.36
N ARG A 64 -0.98 -5.71 14.01
CA ARG A 64 -2.04 -5.30 14.92
C ARG A 64 -3.06 -6.42 15.07
N MET A 65 -3.66 -6.52 16.25
CA MET A 65 -4.81 -7.39 16.47
C MET A 65 -6.04 -6.82 15.77
N ARG A 66 -7.09 -7.65 15.61
CA ARG A 66 -8.38 -7.19 15.08
C ARG A 66 -9.00 -6.06 15.92
N SER A 67 -8.81 -6.10 17.24
CA SER A 67 -9.35 -5.12 18.19
C SER A 67 -8.49 -3.86 18.31
N THR A 68 -7.25 -3.88 17.83
CA THR A 68 -6.33 -2.75 17.91
C THR A 68 -6.80 -1.65 16.95
N ARG A 69 -6.92 -0.42 17.46
CA ARG A 69 -7.27 0.75 16.64
C ARG A 69 -6.13 1.09 15.67
N SER A 70 -6.47 1.71 14.54
CA SER A 70 -5.50 2.12 13.52
C SER A 70 -4.61 3.30 13.94
N SER A 71 -4.91 3.92 15.09
CA SER A 71 -4.11 4.95 15.77
C SER A 71 -2.96 4.37 16.58
N GLU A 72 -3.09 3.14 17.08
CA GLU A 72 -2.04 2.46 17.83
C GLU A 72 -0.94 2.00 16.86
N PRO A 73 0.36 2.08 17.22
CA PRO A 73 1.43 1.66 16.33
C PRO A 73 1.37 0.16 16.01
N VAL A 74 1.84 -0.23 14.83
CA VAL A 74 2.06 -1.64 14.48
C VAL A 74 3.14 -2.27 15.38
N ASN A 75 2.91 -3.50 15.85
CA ASN A 75 3.89 -4.23 16.64
C ASN A 75 4.91 -4.91 15.71
N LEU A 76 6.08 -4.29 15.57
CA LEU A 76 7.17 -4.80 14.72
C LEU A 76 7.89 -5.99 15.36
N ASP A 77 8.02 -6.05 16.69
CA ASP A 77 8.60 -7.20 17.39
C ASP A 77 7.81 -8.49 17.14
N ALA A 78 6.48 -8.40 17.09
CA ALA A 78 5.62 -9.53 16.77
C ALA A 78 5.81 -10.00 15.32
N ILE A 79 6.02 -9.08 14.37
CA ILE A 79 6.31 -9.41 12.97
C ILE A 79 7.70 -10.07 12.87
N LYS A 80 8.70 -9.50 13.54
CA LYS A 80 10.06 -10.06 13.63
C LYS A 80 10.04 -11.49 14.17
N LEU A 81 9.32 -11.72 15.27
CA LEU A 81 9.17 -13.05 15.85
C LEU A 81 8.59 -14.05 14.86
N VAL A 82 7.58 -13.66 14.08
CA VAL A 82 7.02 -14.51 13.02
C VAL A 82 8.07 -14.78 11.94
N LYS A 83 8.80 -13.76 11.48
CA LYS A 83 9.86 -13.91 10.47
C LYS A 83 10.97 -14.87 10.91
N GLU A 84 11.38 -14.82 12.18
CA GLU A 84 12.41 -15.70 12.74
C GLU A 84 11.99 -17.19 12.78
N HIS A 85 10.69 -17.48 12.81
CA HIS A 85 10.16 -18.85 12.93
C HIS A 85 9.56 -19.41 11.64
N ALA A 86 9.23 -18.55 10.68
CA ALA A 86 8.66 -18.95 9.40
C ALA A 86 9.72 -19.51 8.45
N ARG A 87 9.31 -20.50 7.65
CA ARG A 87 10.08 -21.15 6.59
C ARG A 87 9.77 -20.59 5.20
N VAL A 88 8.63 -19.91 5.07
CA VAL A 88 8.20 -19.22 3.84
C VAL A 88 8.45 -17.70 3.95
N PRO A 89 8.54 -16.98 2.83
CA PRO A 89 8.65 -15.52 2.85
C PRO A 89 7.53 -14.83 3.65
N ILE A 90 7.91 -13.82 4.43
CA ILE A 90 7.03 -12.98 5.24
C ILE A 90 7.01 -11.56 4.67
N VAL A 91 5.80 -11.04 4.48
CA VAL A 91 5.55 -9.65 4.08
C VAL A 91 4.96 -8.90 5.26
N ALA A 92 5.65 -7.86 5.76
CA ALA A 92 5.12 -7.00 6.81
C ALA A 92 4.01 -6.08 6.27
N ASN A 93 2.95 -5.87 7.05
CA ASN A 93 1.90 -4.91 6.71
C ASN A 93 1.53 -4.03 7.91
N GLY A 94 1.42 -2.73 7.68
CA GLY A 94 1.01 -1.75 8.68
C GLY A 94 2.02 -0.61 8.79
N ASP A 95 1.50 0.60 8.80
CA ASP A 95 2.24 1.85 9.01
C ASP A 95 3.38 2.09 8.01
N VAL A 96 3.11 1.78 6.75
CA VAL A 96 4.00 2.01 5.60
C VAL A 96 3.44 3.20 4.82
N PHE A 97 3.98 4.40 5.06
CA PHE A 97 3.52 5.64 4.39
C PHE A 97 4.62 6.28 3.55
N SER A 98 5.87 5.87 3.72
CA SER A 98 7.03 6.39 3.01
C SER A 98 8.02 5.29 2.67
N ARG A 99 8.97 5.58 1.77
CA ARG A 99 10.11 4.68 1.50
C ARG A 99 10.97 4.47 2.74
N ALA A 100 11.16 5.50 3.55
CA ALA A 100 11.86 5.40 4.84
C ALA A 100 11.16 4.42 5.80
N ASP A 101 9.82 4.37 5.82
CA ASP A 101 9.11 3.36 6.61
C ASP A 101 9.39 1.94 6.13
N VAL A 102 9.52 1.73 4.82
CA VAL A 102 9.87 0.43 4.23
C VAL A 102 11.25 -0.01 4.71
N GLU A 103 12.26 0.85 4.53
CA GLU A 103 13.64 0.58 4.94
C GLU A 103 13.73 0.28 6.43
N ARG A 104 13.06 1.11 7.24
CA ARG A 104 12.99 0.93 8.69
C ARG A 104 12.36 -0.42 9.06
N ILE A 105 11.19 -0.75 8.52
CA ILE A 105 10.50 -2.00 8.82
C ILE A 105 11.35 -3.21 8.41
N VAL A 106 11.96 -3.18 7.23
CA VAL A 106 12.85 -4.25 6.76
C VAL A 106 14.05 -4.40 7.71
N SER A 107 14.71 -3.29 8.08
CA SER A 107 15.88 -3.32 8.96
C SER A 107 15.58 -3.84 10.37
N GLU A 108 14.42 -3.46 10.95
CA GLU A 108 14.05 -3.86 12.32
C GLU A 108 13.58 -5.32 12.39
N THR A 109 12.90 -5.81 11.34
CA THR A 109 12.19 -7.10 11.39
C THR A 109 12.81 -8.21 10.54
N GLY A 110 13.67 -7.87 9.57
CA GLY A 110 14.27 -8.83 8.64
C GLY A 110 13.29 -9.49 7.67
N VAL A 111 12.08 -8.92 7.49
CA VAL A 111 11.06 -9.45 6.56
C VAL A 111 11.48 -9.40 5.10
N ASP A 112 10.92 -10.28 4.28
CA ASP A 112 11.25 -10.42 2.85
C ASP A 112 10.52 -9.41 1.96
N GLY A 113 9.55 -8.68 2.52
CA GLY A 113 8.83 -7.64 1.82
C GLY A 113 7.94 -6.82 2.72
N VAL A 114 7.40 -5.73 2.16
CA VAL A 114 6.50 -4.81 2.86
C VAL A 114 5.28 -4.53 1.99
N MET A 115 4.10 -4.51 2.61
CA MET A 115 2.82 -4.17 1.99
C MET A 115 2.27 -2.88 2.59
N SER A 116 2.08 -1.85 1.76
CA SER A 116 1.32 -0.66 2.11
C SER A 116 -0.16 -0.81 1.75
N ALA A 117 -1.02 -0.06 2.45
CA ALA A 117 -2.44 0.02 2.16
C ALA A 117 -2.90 1.49 2.21
N ARG A 118 -3.00 2.06 3.42
CA ARG A 118 -3.36 3.48 3.58
C ARG A 118 -2.37 4.43 2.91
N GLY A 119 -1.08 4.16 3.04
CA GLY A 119 -0.04 4.96 2.37
C GLY A 119 -0.23 5.02 0.86
N LEU A 120 -0.73 3.96 0.21
CA LEU A 120 -1.03 3.95 -1.22
C LEU A 120 -2.35 4.64 -1.60
N LEU A 121 -3.26 4.88 -0.65
CA LEU A 121 -4.42 5.74 -0.89
C LEU A 121 -4.00 7.21 -0.89
N GLU A 122 -3.08 7.58 0.02
CA GLU A 122 -2.55 8.94 0.15
C GLU A 122 -1.53 9.26 -0.96
N GLU A 123 -0.65 8.31 -1.28
CA GLU A 123 0.42 8.45 -2.26
C GLU A 123 0.51 7.18 -3.13
N PRO A 124 -0.33 7.04 -4.18
CA PRO A 124 -0.26 5.88 -5.07
C PRO A 124 1.09 5.74 -5.80
N GLY A 125 1.83 6.84 -5.94
CA GLY A 125 3.17 6.89 -6.51
C GLY A 125 4.28 6.41 -5.57
N LEU A 126 3.98 5.99 -4.33
CA LEU A 126 4.96 5.64 -3.28
C LEU A 126 6.05 4.66 -3.76
N PHE A 127 5.70 3.72 -4.65
CA PHE A 127 6.62 2.72 -5.21
C PHE A 127 7.02 2.97 -6.66
N ALA A 128 6.56 4.07 -7.28
CA ALA A 128 7.01 4.44 -8.61
C ALA A 128 8.52 4.68 -8.60
N ARG A 129 9.25 4.13 -9.58
CA ARG A 129 10.65 4.48 -9.79
C ARG A 129 10.69 5.97 -10.10
N SER A 130 11.51 6.75 -9.40
CA SER A 130 11.83 8.12 -9.85
C SER A 130 12.21 8.01 -11.32
N PRO A 131 11.62 8.82 -12.22
CA PRO A 131 12.01 8.76 -13.62
C PRO A 131 13.49 9.10 -13.67
N THR A 132 14.33 8.09 -13.89
CA THR A 132 15.68 8.31 -14.40
C THR A 132 15.48 9.18 -15.62
N LEU A 133 15.93 10.44 -15.54
CA LEU A 133 15.93 11.39 -16.64
C LEU A 133 16.71 10.77 -17.79
N THR A 134 16.06 9.94 -18.60
CA THR A 134 16.50 9.62 -19.95
C THR A 134 16.11 10.83 -20.78
N THR A 135 16.84 11.93 -20.54
CA THR A 135 16.91 12.97 -21.54
C THR A 135 17.46 12.29 -22.78
N SER A 136 16.65 12.24 -23.83
CA SER A 136 17.16 12.06 -25.19
C SER A 136 18.19 13.15 -25.43
N LYS A 137 19.46 12.87 -25.12
CA LYS A 137 20.60 13.64 -25.60
C LYS A 137 21.37 12.74 -26.56
N ASN A 138 21.18 13.04 -27.84
CA ASN A 138 22.27 12.93 -28.79
C ASN A 138 23.51 13.65 -28.18
N HIS A 139 24.67 13.00 -28.32
CA HIS A 139 26.03 13.43 -28.00
C HIS A 139 26.70 12.82 -26.75
N SER A 140 27.49 11.77 -27.04
CA SER A 140 28.81 11.37 -26.51
C SER A 140 29.25 11.73 -25.09
N ALA A 141 29.65 10.65 -24.39
CA ALA A 141 30.78 10.52 -23.47
C ALA A 141 30.73 11.25 -22.11
N ALA A 142 30.45 10.49 -21.05
CA ALA A 142 31.34 10.19 -19.92
C ALA A 142 30.51 9.58 -18.79
N VAL A 143 30.87 8.38 -18.34
CA VAL A 143 30.29 7.74 -17.15
C VAL A 143 30.96 8.39 -15.94
N GLY A 144 30.23 9.28 -15.28
CA GLY A 144 30.56 9.79 -13.95
C GLY A 144 29.60 9.18 -12.94
N GLU A 145 30.15 8.52 -11.92
CA GLU A 145 29.43 8.13 -10.72
C GLU A 145 28.93 9.42 -10.03
N GLY A 146 27.63 9.67 -10.08
CA GLY A 146 26.97 10.84 -9.51
C GLY A 146 26.08 10.43 -8.35
N SER A 147 26.26 11.10 -7.22
CA SER A 147 25.48 11.02 -5.98
C SER A 147 23.97 11.06 -6.22
N ASP A 148 23.25 10.18 -5.53
CA ASP A 148 21.79 10.18 -5.39
C ASP A 148 21.32 11.43 -4.62
N ASP A 149 21.44 12.61 -5.23
CA ASP A 149 20.75 13.80 -4.76
C ASP A 149 19.26 13.65 -5.11
N ASP A 150 18.52 13.16 -4.12
CA ASP A 150 17.06 13.02 -4.02
C ASP A 150 16.34 14.37 -4.20
N GLN A 151 16.31 14.89 -5.43
CA GLN A 151 15.31 15.88 -5.82
C GLN A 151 14.07 15.12 -6.30
N SER A 152 13.26 14.65 -5.35
CA SER A 152 11.91 14.17 -5.60
C SER A 152 11.08 15.30 -6.22
N GLN A 153 10.91 15.29 -7.55
CA GLN A 153 9.89 16.12 -8.18
C GLN A 153 8.53 15.66 -7.65
N ASP A 154 7.79 16.58 -7.05
CA ASP A 154 6.41 16.36 -6.62
C ASP A 154 5.54 16.04 -7.85
N ASN A 155 5.27 14.75 -8.06
CA ASN A 155 4.52 14.21 -9.19
C ASN A 155 3.05 13.91 -8.85
N ARG A 156 2.54 14.40 -7.71
CA ARG A 156 1.19 14.05 -7.24
C ARG A 156 0.08 14.46 -8.21
N TRP A 157 0.26 15.57 -8.93
CA TRP A 157 -0.65 15.96 -10.01
C TRP A 157 -0.67 14.97 -11.17
N GLU A 158 0.49 14.42 -11.55
CA GLU A 158 0.59 13.40 -12.59
C GLU A 158 -0.06 12.08 -12.15
N VAL A 159 0.13 11.70 -10.87
CA VAL A 159 -0.53 10.53 -10.27
C VAL A 159 -2.06 10.72 -10.26
N LEU A 160 -2.55 11.89 -9.86
CA LEU A 160 -3.98 12.22 -9.88
C LEU A 160 -4.56 12.19 -11.30
N GLU A 161 -3.86 12.80 -12.26
CA GLU A 161 -4.26 12.79 -13.68
C GLU A 161 -4.29 11.36 -14.24
N THR A 162 -3.30 10.54 -13.90
CA THR A 162 -3.26 9.12 -14.28
C THR A 162 -4.44 8.35 -13.68
N PHE A 163 -4.78 8.60 -12.41
CA PHE A 163 -5.95 8.01 -11.78
C PHE A 163 -7.26 8.40 -12.50
N LEU A 164 -7.46 9.69 -12.78
CA LEU A 164 -8.65 10.19 -13.49
C LEU A 164 -8.76 9.58 -14.89
N ASN A 165 -7.66 9.51 -15.64
CA ASN A 165 -7.61 8.87 -16.95
C ASN A 165 -7.97 7.38 -16.89
N ASN A 166 -7.52 6.67 -15.85
CA ASN A 166 -7.88 5.26 -15.64
C ASN A 166 -9.37 5.09 -15.29
N VAL A 167 -9.96 6.00 -14.50
CA VAL A 167 -11.39 6.00 -14.20
C VAL A 167 -12.22 6.20 -15.48
N ILE A 168 -11.79 7.05 -16.40
CA ILE A 168 -12.47 7.22 -17.71
C ILE A 168 -12.42 5.92 -18.51
N ARG A 169 -11.27 5.25 -18.53
CA ARG A 169 -11.07 4.00 -19.31
C ARG A 169 -11.79 2.80 -18.70
N ALA A 170 -11.87 2.75 -17.38
CA ALA A 170 -12.50 1.67 -16.62
C ALA A 170 -13.31 2.27 -15.46
N PRO A 171 -14.56 2.67 -15.71
CA PRO A 171 -15.39 3.36 -14.72
C PRO A 171 -15.62 2.53 -13.45
N ILE A 172 -15.45 3.19 -12.31
CA ILE A 172 -15.79 2.66 -10.98
C ILE A 172 -16.96 3.46 -10.40
N PRO A 173 -17.66 2.94 -9.37
CA PRO A 173 -18.70 3.70 -8.69
C PRO A 173 -18.23 5.10 -8.27
N PHE A 174 -19.00 6.13 -8.61
CA PHE A 174 -18.60 7.53 -8.42
C PHE A 174 -18.18 7.88 -6.98
N LYS A 175 -18.85 7.30 -5.97
CA LYS A 175 -18.48 7.48 -4.57
C LYS A 175 -17.04 7.00 -4.26
N LEU A 176 -16.57 5.95 -4.95
CA LEU A 176 -15.19 5.48 -4.82
C LEU A 176 -14.22 6.43 -5.52
N VAL A 177 -14.60 7.03 -6.65
CA VAL A 177 -13.79 8.07 -7.32
C VAL A 177 -13.55 9.22 -6.36
N VAL A 178 -14.61 9.79 -5.79
CA VAL A 178 -14.53 10.91 -4.84
C VAL A 178 -13.69 10.52 -3.61
N HIS A 179 -13.90 9.33 -3.05
CA HIS A 179 -13.11 8.85 -1.92
C HIS A 179 -11.62 8.75 -2.26
N HIS A 180 -11.24 8.11 -3.36
CA HIS A 180 -9.83 7.98 -3.75
C HIS A 180 -9.18 9.34 -3.98
N ILE A 181 -9.85 10.25 -4.70
CA ILE A 181 -9.30 11.59 -4.92
C ILE A 181 -9.12 12.30 -3.58
N SER A 182 -10.09 12.21 -2.66
CA SER A 182 -10.00 12.86 -1.34
C SER A 182 -8.78 12.40 -0.54
N GLU A 183 -8.41 11.12 -0.62
CA GLU A 183 -7.21 10.59 0.04
C GLU A 183 -5.93 11.08 -0.67
N MET A 184 -5.92 11.09 -2.00
CA MET A 184 -4.77 11.50 -2.82
C MET A 184 -4.45 13.00 -2.73
N VAL A 185 -5.46 13.87 -2.61
CA VAL A 185 -5.26 15.33 -2.64
C VAL A 185 -4.95 15.93 -1.27
N GLY A 186 -5.08 15.14 -0.20
CA GLY A 186 -4.65 15.55 1.13
C GLY A 186 -5.23 14.68 2.24
N SER A 187 -4.34 14.19 3.11
CA SER A 187 -4.72 13.51 4.35
C SER A 187 -4.47 14.40 5.57
N ASP A 188 -5.17 14.14 6.67
CA ASP A 188 -4.91 14.80 7.96
C ASP A 188 -3.51 14.44 8.54
N ARG A 189 -2.86 13.40 8.02
CA ARG A 189 -1.50 13.00 8.43
C ARG A 189 -0.42 13.84 7.74
N LEU A 190 -0.60 14.19 6.47
CA LEU A 190 0.29 15.11 5.75
C LEU A 190 0.36 16.49 6.44
N GLN A 191 -0.65 16.85 7.24
CA GLN A 191 -0.69 18.09 8.00
C GLN A 191 0.10 18.06 9.33
N THR A 192 0.51 16.89 9.84
CA THR A 192 0.95 16.72 11.24
C THR A 192 2.44 16.36 11.46
N GLY A 193 3.33 16.69 10.52
CA GLY A 193 4.75 16.89 10.86
C GLY A 193 5.69 15.69 10.72
N ARG A 194 5.63 14.95 9.62
CA ARG A 194 6.76 14.16 9.11
C ARG A 194 7.01 14.50 7.64
N GLY A 195 7.90 15.48 7.39
CA GLY A 195 8.34 15.89 6.04
C GLY A 195 7.45 16.95 5.40
N LEU A 196 8.06 18.08 5.00
CA LEU A 196 7.41 19.24 4.40
C LEU A 196 6.93 18.96 2.97
N ILE A 197 5.76 18.36 2.79
CA ILE A 197 5.05 18.39 1.50
C ILE A 197 3.61 18.82 1.77
N GLY A 198 3.24 20.04 1.37
CA GLY A 198 1.88 20.57 1.52
C GLY A 198 0.84 19.74 0.78
N THR A 199 -0.44 19.82 1.13
CA THR A 199 -1.52 19.09 0.43
C THR A 199 -1.80 19.69 -0.95
N LEU A 200 -2.30 18.89 -1.90
CA LEU A 200 -2.73 19.41 -3.21
C LEU A 200 -3.98 20.28 -3.07
N PHE A 201 -4.92 19.85 -2.21
CA PHE A 201 -6.15 20.58 -1.94
C PHE A 201 -6.14 21.13 -0.52
N THR A 202 -6.66 22.34 -0.36
CA THR A 202 -7.07 22.92 0.92
C THR A 202 -8.22 22.13 1.55
N LYS A 203 -8.56 22.44 2.81
CA LYS A 203 -9.69 21.80 3.48
C LYS A 203 -11.01 22.15 2.80
N GLU A 204 -11.13 23.39 2.35
CA GLU A 204 -12.29 23.94 1.65
C GLU A 204 -12.49 23.26 0.29
N GLU A 205 -11.43 23.08 -0.50
CA GLU A 205 -11.48 22.38 -1.78
C GLU A 205 -11.81 20.89 -1.61
N ARG A 206 -11.30 20.23 -0.55
CA ARG A 206 -11.72 18.86 -0.22
C ARG A 206 -13.20 18.78 0.16
N ALA A 207 -13.72 19.76 0.87
CA ALA A 207 -15.16 19.82 1.15
C ALA A 207 -15.97 20.00 -0.14
N ALA A 208 -15.53 20.87 -1.05
CA ALA A 208 -16.17 21.03 -2.36
C ALA A 208 -16.15 19.73 -3.18
N LEU A 209 -15.05 18.98 -3.16
CA LEU A 209 -14.94 17.67 -3.81
C LEU A 209 -16.01 16.67 -3.31
N MET A 210 -16.31 16.69 -2.00
CA MET A 210 -17.33 15.80 -1.42
C MET A 210 -18.75 16.15 -1.85
N GLU A 211 -19.00 17.39 -2.27
CA GLU A 211 -20.29 17.87 -2.76
C GLU A 211 -20.51 17.63 -4.27
N CYS A 212 -19.45 17.28 -5.02
CA CYS A 212 -19.57 16.95 -6.43
C CYS A 212 -20.55 15.79 -6.66
N LYS A 213 -21.42 15.93 -7.66
CA LYS A 213 -22.47 14.94 -8.00
C LYS A 213 -22.16 14.17 -9.28
N SER A 214 -21.17 14.61 -10.02
CA SER A 214 -20.77 14.03 -11.30
C SER A 214 -19.26 14.06 -11.48
N PHE A 215 -18.76 13.18 -12.34
CA PHE A 215 -17.34 13.15 -12.69
C PHE A 215 -16.91 14.44 -13.41
N LEU A 216 -17.82 15.10 -14.13
CA LEU A 216 -17.53 16.37 -14.79
C LEU A 216 -17.26 17.49 -13.77
N GLU A 217 -18.08 17.59 -12.71
CA GLU A 217 -17.85 18.56 -11.62
C GLU A 217 -16.51 18.31 -10.91
N VAL A 218 -16.09 17.05 -10.78
CA VAL A 218 -14.78 16.69 -10.23
C VAL A 218 -13.66 17.19 -11.14
N LEU A 219 -13.77 16.98 -12.46
CA LEU A 219 -12.77 17.48 -13.42
C LEU A 219 -12.68 19.00 -13.41
N ASP A 220 -13.82 19.69 -13.39
CA ASP A 220 -13.87 21.15 -13.34
C ASP A 220 -13.22 21.69 -12.05
N LEU A 221 -13.49 21.05 -10.91
CA LEU A 221 -12.84 21.40 -9.63
C LEU A 221 -11.33 21.16 -9.69
N VAL A 222 -10.88 19.99 -10.14
CA VAL A 222 -9.46 19.63 -10.23
C VAL A 222 -8.70 20.59 -11.16
N ASP A 223 -9.25 20.88 -12.35
CA ASP A 223 -8.65 21.82 -13.30
C ASP A 223 -8.59 23.24 -12.72
N GLY A 224 -9.65 23.66 -12.02
CA GLY A 224 -9.72 24.94 -11.32
C GLY A 224 -8.64 25.11 -10.25
N VAL A 225 -8.47 24.11 -9.38
CA VAL A 225 -7.45 24.10 -8.32
C VAL A 225 -6.04 24.04 -8.91
N ARG A 226 -5.81 23.22 -9.94
CA ARG A 226 -4.52 23.11 -10.63
C ARG A 226 -4.15 24.39 -11.40
N GLY A 227 -5.11 25.27 -11.66
CA GLY A 227 -4.92 26.49 -12.46
C GLY A 227 -4.90 26.24 -13.97
N VAL A 228 -5.42 25.10 -14.43
CA VAL A 228 -5.53 24.77 -15.86
C VAL A 228 -6.80 25.43 -16.40
N ARG A 229 -6.67 26.49 -17.19
CA ARG A 229 -7.81 27.08 -17.92
C ARG A 229 -8.06 26.30 -19.19
N ARG A 230 -9.27 25.77 -19.38
CA ARG A 230 -9.73 25.35 -20.70
C ARG A 230 -10.15 26.59 -21.49
N PHE A 231 -9.58 26.75 -22.67
CA PHE A 231 -9.91 27.81 -23.63
C PHE A 231 -11.32 27.64 -24.19
#